data_AF-A0A0C3DTV5-F1
#
_entry.id   AF-A0A0C3DTV5-F1
#
_cell.length_a   1.000
_cell.length_b   1.000
_cell.length_c   1.000
_cell.angle_alpha   90.00
_cell.angle_beta   90.00
_cell.angle_gamma   90.00
#
_symmetry.space_group_name_H-M   'P 1'
#
loop_
_entity.id
_entity.type
_entity.pdbx_description
1 polymer ?
#
loop_
_entity_poly.entity_id
_entity_poly.type
_entity_poly.pdbx_seq_one_letter_code
_entity_poly.pdbx_strand_id
1 'polypeptide(L)'
;MFGTVDIGIISPAFQKLKSFFKNIFIGLKHLELRKRKIADVIPRTGYYEFKKDSDANDMTVQQYYHETYNIHIKGQLADEDSVLMQDTPS
;
A
#
# COMPACT_ATOMS: atom_id res chain seq x y z
N MET A 1 -4.02 -0.65 -23.12
CA MET A 1 -4.36 -1.84 -22.33
C MET A 1 -5.27 -1.36 -21.20
N PHE A 2 -6.59 -1.61 -21.30
CA PHE A 2 -7.52 -1.24 -20.24
C PHE A 2 -7.29 -2.21 -19.09
N GLY A 3 -6.44 -1.79 -18.15
CA GLY A 3 -6.17 -2.54 -16.93
C GLY A 3 -7.50 -2.86 -16.26
N THR A 4 -7.64 -4.10 -15.80
CA THR A 4 -8.77 -4.58 -15.02
C THR A 4 -9.22 -3.49 -14.06
N VAL A 5 -10.38 -2.89 -14.33
CA VAL A 5 -10.95 -1.90 -13.44
C VAL A 5 -11.16 -2.63 -12.12
N ASP A 6 -10.35 -2.29 -11.12
CA ASP A 6 -10.36 -2.98 -9.83
C ASP A 6 -11.77 -2.83 -9.26
N ILE A 7 -12.57 -3.89 -9.30
CA ILE A 7 -13.99 -3.89 -8.97
C ILE A 7 -14.22 -3.32 -7.55
N GLY A 8 -13.20 -3.44 -6.69
CA GLY A 8 -13.15 -2.82 -5.37
C GLY A 8 -13.22 -1.28 -5.38
N ILE A 9 -12.69 -0.59 -6.40
CA ILE A 9 -12.71 0.87 -6.52
C ILE A 9 -14.12 1.40 -6.81
N ILE A 10 -14.93 0.67 -7.58
CA ILE A 10 -16.30 1.08 -7.91
C ILE A 10 -17.30 0.69 -6.81
N SER A 11 -16.87 -0.13 -5.84
CA SER A 11 -17.74 -0.57 -4.74
C SER A 11 -18.32 0.64 -3.97
N PRO A 12 -19.65 0.66 -3.70
CA PRO A 12 -20.27 1.68 -2.85
C PRO A 12 -19.60 1.78 -1.47
N ALA A 13 -19.10 0.67 -0.93
CA ALA A 13 -18.38 0.66 0.34
C ALA A 13 -17.07 1.44 0.26
N PHE A 14 -16.32 1.30 -0.83
CA PHE A 14 -15.08 2.05 -1.05
C PHE A 14 -15.36 3.54 -1.29
N GLN A 15 -16.40 3.88 -2.05
CA GLN A 15 -16.80 5.28 -2.23
C GLN A 15 -17.22 5.94 -0.90
N LYS A 16 -17.93 5.21 -0.04
CA LYS A 16 -18.27 5.66 1.32
C LYS A 16 -17.02 5.85 2.18
N LEU A 17 -16.06 4.94 2.11
CA LEU A 17 -14.78 5.03 2.81
C LEU A 17 -13.97 6.25 2.34
N LYS A 18 -13.82 6.44 1.02
CA LYS A 18 -13.14 7.59 0.44
C LYS A 18 -13.80 8.90 0.87
N SER A 19 -15.14 8.93 0.92
CA SER A 19 -15.90 10.10 1.39
C SER A 19 -15.68 10.36 2.89
N PHE A 20 -15.59 9.31 3.71
CA PHE A 20 -15.30 9.44 5.15
C PHE A 20 -13.95 10.10 5.40
N PHE A 21 -12.92 9.74 4.63
CA PHE A 21 -11.58 10.32 4.79
C PHE A 21 -11.44 11.74 4.22
N LYS A 22 -12.45 12.25 3.50
CA LYS A 22 -12.44 13.61 2.98
C LYS A 22 -12.40 14.59 4.15
N ASN A 23 -11.35 15.41 4.18
CA ASN A 23 -11.07 16.42 5.23
C ASN A 23 -10.52 15.90 6.56
N ILE A 24 -10.12 14.63 6.66
CA ILE A 24 -9.40 14.13 7.83
C ILE A 24 -7.93 14.57 7.78
N PHE A 25 -7.38 14.93 8.94
CA PHE A 25 -5.95 15.21 9.13
C PHE A 25 -5.31 14.11 9.98
N ILE A 26 -4.18 13.58 9.53
CA ILE A 26 -3.46 12.50 10.21
C ILE A 26 -2.04 12.92 10.57
N GLY A 27 -1.55 12.44 11.71
CA GLY A 27 -0.13 12.46 12.05
C GLY A 27 0.50 11.11 11.73
N LEU A 28 1.68 11.11 11.11
CA LEU A 28 2.42 9.89 10.80
C LEU A 28 3.55 9.73 11.82
N LYS A 29 3.41 8.75 12.72
CA LYS A 29 4.35 8.51 13.83
C LYS A 29 5.79 8.28 13.35
N HIS A 30 5.96 7.62 12.21
CA HIS A 30 7.27 7.26 11.67
C HIS A 30 7.98 8.39 10.90
N LEU A 31 7.34 9.54 10.71
CA LEU A 31 7.91 10.66 9.95
C LEU A 31 8.09 11.95 10.75
N GLU A 32 7.65 12.00 12.02
CA GLU A 32 7.69 13.20 12.87
C GLU A 32 7.13 14.48 12.21
N LEU A 33 6.23 14.32 11.24
CA LEU A 33 5.68 15.42 10.46
C LEU A 33 4.49 16.08 11.16
N ARG A 34 4.27 17.37 10.85
CA ARG A 34 3.00 18.05 11.14
C ARG A 34 1.84 17.26 10.54
N LYS A 35 0.67 17.34 11.20
CA LYS A 35 -0.57 16.71 10.71
C LYS A 35 -0.81 17.09 9.24
N ARG A 36 -1.08 16.10 8.39
CA ARG A 36 -1.37 16.29 6.96
C ARG A 36 -2.81 15.93 6.67
N LYS A 37 -3.43 16.69 5.76
CA LYS A 37 -4.76 16.35 5.23
C LYS A 37 -4.63 15.12 4.33
N ILE A 38 -5.53 14.16 4.47
CA ILE A 38 -5.64 13.05 3.52
C ILE A 38 -6.11 13.60 2.17
N ALA A 39 -5.32 13.37 1.13
CA ALA A 39 -5.62 13.81 -0.24
C ALA A 39 -6.50 12.80 -0.97
N ASP A 40 -6.18 11.51 -0.87
CA ASP A 40 -6.95 10.42 -1.45
C ASP A 40 -6.67 9.09 -0.73
N VAL A 41 -7.46 8.06 -1.04
CA VAL A 41 -7.29 6.67 -0.61
C VAL A 41 -7.19 5.80 -1.86
N ILE A 42 -6.13 4.99 -1.94
CA ILE A 42 -5.86 4.09 -3.07
C ILE A 42 -5.93 2.65 -2.53
N PRO A 43 -6.70 1.74 -3.15
CA PRO A 43 -6.68 0.35 -2.75
C PRO A 43 -5.41 -0.35 -3.24
N ARG A 44 -5.04 -1.45 -2.58
CA ARG A 44 -3.87 -2.29 -2.95
C ARG A 44 -2.55 -1.52 -3.06
N THR A 45 -2.33 -0.58 -2.14
CA THR A 45 -1.15 0.30 -2.13
C THR A 45 0.19 -0.42 -2.29
N GLY A 46 0.34 -1.66 -1.83
CA GLY A 46 1.59 -2.42 -1.95
C GLY A 46 2.16 -2.48 -3.37
N TYR A 47 1.29 -2.61 -4.38
CA TYR A 47 1.69 -2.72 -5.79
C TYR A 47 1.74 -1.38 -6.54
N TYR A 48 1.40 -0.28 -5.87
CA TYR A 48 1.41 1.02 -6.53
C TYR A 48 2.85 1.48 -6.77
N GLU A 49 3.19 1.75 -8.02
CA GLU A 49 4.50 2.26 -8.41
C GLU A 49 4.51 3.78 -8.37
N PHE A 50 5.60 4.36 -7.85
CA PHE A 50 5.83 5.80 -7.85
C PHE A 50 7.29 6.13 -8.12
N LYS A 51 7.52 7.31 -8.69
CA LYS A 51 8.85 7.86 -8.86
C LYS A 51 9.29 8.50 -7.57
N LYS A 52 10.39 8.01 -7.02
CA LYS A 52 11.10 8.67 -5.93
C LYS A 52 11.98 9.75 -6.53
N ASP A 53 11.92 10.96 -5.98
CA ASP A 53 12.49 12.18 -6.58
C ASP A 53 13.97 12.08 -7.01
N SER A 54 14.74 11.15 -6.43
CA SER A 54 16.17 10.93 -6.71
C SER A 54 16.48 9.72 -7.59
N ASP A 55 15.54 8.81 -7.80
CA ASP A 55 15.79 7.50 -8.41
C ASP A 55 15.21 7.43 -9.82
N ALA A 56 16.00 6.91 -10.77
CA ALA A 56 15.59 6.79 -12.17
C ALA A 56 14.52 5.71 -12.40
N ASN A 57 14.33 4.82 -11.42
CA ASN A 57 13.44 3.67 -11.52
C ASN A 57 12.17 3.89 -10.72
N ASP A 58 11.04 3.46 -11.30
CA ASP A 58 9.79 3.35 -10.58
C ASP A 58 9.93 2.32 -9.45
N MET A 59 9.43 2.64 -8.26
CA MET A 59 9.50 1.75 -7.09
C MET A 59 8.08 1.54 -6.54
N THR A 60 7.78 0.31 -6.14
CA THR A 60 6.50 0.03 -5.47
C THR A 60 6.48 0.60 -4.06
N VAL A 61 5.30 0.99 -3.56
CA VAL A 61 5.18 1.44 -2.16
C VAL A 61 5.62 0.36 -1.18
N GLN A 62 5.36 -0.92 -1.47
CA GLN A 62 5.84 -2.01 -0.62
C GLN A 62 7.37 -2.08 -0.55
N GLN A 63 8.06 -2.02 -1.70
CA GLN A 63 9.53 -1.99 -1.74
C GLN A 63 10.07 -0.78 -0.98
N TYR A 64 9.49 0.40 -1.21
CA TYR A 64 9.92 1.62 -0.53
C TYR A 64 9.86 1.51 0.99
N TYR A 65 8.75 1.03 1.54
CA TYR A 65 8.61 0.88 3.00
C TYR A 65 9.48 -0.23 3.58
N HIS A 66 9.68 -1.31 2.83
CA HIS A 66 10.58 -2.39 3.22
C HIS A 66 12.04 -1.90 3.28
N GLU A 67 12.53 -1.27 2.21
CA GLU A 67 13.93 -0.84 2.12
C GLU A 67 14.24 0.38 3.00
N THR A 68 13.31 1.33 3.10
CA THR A 68 13.56 2.61 3.81
C THR A 68 13.33 2.49 5.31
N TYR A 69 12.33 1.71 5.73
CA TYR A 69 11.88 1.68 7.13
C TYR A 69 11.85 0.28 7.74
N ASN A 70 12.20 -0.78 6.99
CA ASN A 70 12.01 -2.18 7.40
C ASN A 70 10.56 -2.49 7.80
N ILE A 71 9.59 -1.86 7.12
CA ILE A 71 8.16 -2.04 7.37
C ILE A 71 7.57 -2.93 6.28
N HIS A 72 7.01 -4.07 6.71
CA HIS A 72 6.30 -4.99 5.84
C HIS A 72 4.81 -4.58 5.79
N ILE A 73 4.37 -4.02 4.67
CA ILE A 73 2.95 -3.74 4.45
C ILE A 73 2.24 -5.07 4.29
N LYS A 74 1.40 -5.45 5.26
CA LYS A 74 0.56 -6.66 5.14
C LYS A 74 -0.47 -6.45 4.02
N GLY A 75 -0.25 -7.08 2.88
CA GLY A 75 -1.27 -7.28 1.86
C GLY A 75 -2.09 -8.53 2.19
N GLN A 76 -3.42 -8.45 2.07
CA GLN A 76 -4.26 -9.65 1.99
C GLN A 76 -3.79 -10.44 0.76
N LEU A 77 -3.02 -11.51 0.99
CA LEU A 77 -2.64 -12.64 0.10
C LEU A 77 -1.32 -13.31 0.53
N ALA A 78 -0.73 -12.97 1.68
CA ALA A 78 0.51 -13.61 2.16
C ALA A 78 0.29 -14.76 3.19
N ASP A 79 -0.94 -15.23 3.40
CA ASP A 79 -1.19 -16.33 4.34
C ASP A 79 -1.24 -17.72 3.67
N GLU A 80 -1.18 -17.83 2.34
CA GLU A 80 -1.24 -19.14 1.64
C GLU A 80 0.12 -19.64 1.09
N ASP A 81 1.12 -18.77 0.87
CA ASP A 81 2.43 -19.19 0.31
C ASP A 81 3.54 -19.38 1.37
N SER A 82 3.26 -19.16 2.66
CA SER A 82 4.24 -19.45 3.74
C SER A 82 4.19 -20.89 4.27
N VAL A 83 3.36 -21.78 3.69
CA VAL A 83 3.27 -23.21 4.10
C VAL A 83 4.00 -24.14 3.14
N LEU A 84 4.96 -23.66 2.35
CA LEU A 84 5.68 -24.54 1.43
C LEU A 84 7.19 -24.30 1.39
N MET A 85 7.85 -24.20 2.55
CA MET A 85 9.27 -24.56 2.70
C MET A 85 9.61 -24.86 4.16
N GLN A 86 9.05 -25.93 4.75
CA GLN A 86 9.75 -26.62 5.84
C GLN A 86 9.64 -28.14 5.65
N ASP A 87 10.82 -28.77 5.68
CA ASP A 87 11.12 -30.19 5.87
C ASP A 87 11.15 -31.12 4.64
N THR A 88 12.30 -31.08 3.92
CA THR A 88 12.88 -32.31 3.38
C THR A 88 14.08 -32.70 4.27
N PRO A 89 14.00 -33.77 5.08
CA PRO A 89 15.20 -34.31 5.74
C PRO A 89 16.09 -35.02 4.70
N SER A 90 17.40 -34.87 4.86
CA SER A 90 18.46 -35.51 4.07
C SER A 90 18.47 -37.04 4.19
#